data_AF-A0A497EQW8-F1
#
_entry.id   AF-A0A497EQW8-F1
#
_cell.length_a   1.000
_cell.length_b   1.000
_cell.length_c   1.000
_cell.angle_alpha   90.00
_cell.angle_beta   90.00
_cell.angle_gamma   90.00
#
_symmetry.space_group_name_H-M   'P 1'
#
loop_
_entity.id
_entity.type
_entity.pdbx_description
1 polymer ?
#
loop_
_entity_poly.entity_id
_entity_poly.type
_entity_poly.pdbx_seq_one_letter_code
_entity_poly.pdbx_strand_id
1 'polypeptide(L)'
;MGNVLDVIVDGEIVTEALLLEDHNGMEQLIYSGSGSSRTLYELLYSMKNNLSKANYCVVQMNDRKYVALRLSENKYLIVNLDPSISGEEFVDKVTRFFEKLRHLARAFPFENGPSRIDVSKWK
;
A
#
# COMPACT_ATOMS: atom_id res chain seq x y z
N MET A 1 -9.16 -4.04 16.47
CA MET A 1 -7.82 -4.58 16.16
C MET A 1 -7.30 -3.72 15.03
N GLY A 2 -6.31 -2.86 15.28
CA GLY A 2 -5.84 -1.88 14.30
C GLY A 2 -5.26 -2.58 13.08
N ASN A 3 -5.61 -2.10 11.88
CA ASN A 3 -5.03 -2.61 10.65
C ASN A 3 -3.56 -2.17 10.62
N VAL A 4 -2.63 -3.01 10.17
CA VAL A 4 -1.22 -2.62 10.01
C VAL A 4 -1.06 -1.42 9.08
N LEU A 5 -2.03 -1.21 8.19
CA LEU A 5 -2.11 -0.05 7.31
C LEU A 5 -2.45 1.24 8.06
N ASP A 6 -3.09 1.17 9.23
CA ASP A 6 -3.30 2.34 10.10
C ASP A 6 -1.97 2.85 10.69
N VAL A 7 -0.89 2.05 10.64
CA VAL A 7 0.47 2.52 10.99
C VAL A 7 1.10 3.30 9.84
N ILE A 8 0.68 3.03 8.60
CA ILE A 8 1.11 3.77 7.42
C ILE A 8 0.29 5.06 7.28
N VAL A 9 -0.97 5.04 7.72
CA VAL A 9 -1.89 6.18 7.72
C VAL A 9 -1.88 6.86 9.08
N ASP A 10 -1.01 7.85 9.25
CA ASP A 10 -0.92 8.65 10.47
C ASP A 10 -1.84 9.89 10.47
N GLY A 11 -2.44 10.24 9.32
CA GLY A 11 -3.32 11.40 9.16
C GLY A 11 -2.60 12.74 9.00
N GLU A 12 -1.30 12.80 9.28
CA GLU A 12 -0.46 13.99 9.09
C GLU A 12 0.31 13.92 7.77
N ILE A 13 0.95 12.79 7.51
CA ILE A 13 1.76 12.53 6.31
C ILE A 13 0.91 11.85 5.24
N VAL A 14 0.08 10.89 5.63
CA VAL A 14 -0.83 10.19 4.72
C VAL A 14 -2.27 10.52 5.08
N THR A 15 -2.92 11.30 4.21
CA THR A 15 -4.28 11.83 4.46
C THR A 15 -5.37 10.98 3.81
N GLU A 16 -5.05 10.27 2.74
CA GLU A 16 -5.94 9.34 2.07
C GLU A 16 -5.15 8.08 1.73
N ALA A 17 -5.76 6.90 1.87
CA ALA A 17 -5.11 5.65 1.55
C ALA A 17 -6.12 4.60 1.10
N LEU A 18 -5.65 3.73 0.22
CA LEU A 18 -6.46 2.71 -0.40
C LEU A 18 -5.63 1.47 -0.69
N LEU A 19 -6.04 0.32 -0.17
CA LEU A 19 -5.46 -0.98 -0.54
C LEU A 19 -6.47 -1.74 -1.39
N LEU A 20 -6.07 -2.07 -2.61
CA LEU A 20 -6.83 -2.92 -3.52
C LEU A 20 -6.11 -4.25 -3.72
N GLU A 21 -6.91 -5.30 -3.82
CA GLU A 21 -6.47 -6.62 -4.27
C GLU A 21 -7.25 -7.00 -5.54
N ASP A 22 -6.53 -7.39 -6.59
CA ASP A 22 -7.12 -7.86 -7.84
C ASP A 22 -7.25 -9.39 -7.84
N HIS A 23 -8.48 -9.89 -7.89
CA HIS A 23 -8.77 -11.31 -8.04
C HIS A 23 -9.37 -11.56 -9.42
N ASN A 24 -8.53 -11.96 -10.38
CA ASN A 24 -8.95 -12.32 -11.75
C ASN A 24 -9.75 -11.21 -12.46
N GLY A 25 -9.31 -9.96 -12.31
CA GLY A 25 -9.97 -8.79 -12.90
C GLY A 25 -11.09 -8.20 -12.04
N MET A 26 -11.38 -8.79 -10.88
CA MET A 26 -12.30 -8.24 -9.89
C MET A 26 -11.50 -7.55 -8.78
N GLU A 27 -11.59 -6.23 -8.74
CA GLU A 27 -10.91 -5.42 -7.73
C GLU A 27 -11.71 -5.41 -6.42
N GLN A 28 -11.06 -5.83 -5.34
CA GLN A 28 -11.62 -5.80 -4.00
C GLN A 28 -10.91 -4.74 -3.16
N LEU A 29 -11.68 -3.79 -2.62
CA LEU A 29 -11.20 -2.85 -1.61
C LEU A 29 -10.96 -3.59 -0.29
N ILE A 30 -9.69 -3.64 0.11
CA ILE A 30 -9.25 -4.27 1.36
C ILE A 30 -9.17 -3.24 2.48
N TYR A 31 -8.81 -2.00 2.14
CA TYR A 31 -8.69 -0.91 3.11
C TYR A 31 -8.99 0.43 2.46
N SER A 32 -9.74 1.26 3.19
CA SER A 32 -10.00 2.66 2.91
C SER A 32 -9.65 3.46 4.15
N GLY A 33 -8.67 4.34 4.06
CA GLY A 33 -8.42 5.34 5.10
C GLY A 33 -9.59 6.33 5.22
N SER A 34 -9.51 7.22 6.22
CA SER A 34 -10.54 8.20 6.57
C SER A 34 -10.91 9.18 5.45
N GLY A 35 -10.09 9.29 4.40
CA GLY A 35 -10.29 10.20 3.28
C GLY A 35 -10.30 9.56 1.89
N SER A 36 -10.56 8.24 1.74
CA SER A 36 -10.49 7.63 0.40
C SER A 36 -11.36 8.36 -0.62
N SER A 37 -10.72 8.90 -1.66
CA SER A 37 -11.37 9.68 -2.69
C SER A 37 -11.53 8.86 -3.97
N ARG A 38 -12.56 9.20 -4.77
CA ARG A 38 -12.71 8.69 -6.13
C ARG A 38 -11.44 8.90 -6.98
N THR A 39 -10.71 9.98 -6.70
CA THR A 39 -9.44 10.31 -7.36
C THR A 39 -8.37 9.23 -7.14
N LEU A 40 -8.25 8.66 -5.94
CA LEU A 40 -7.30 7.56 -5.70
C LEU A 40 -7.62 6.32 -6.54
N TYR A 41 -8.90 5.98 -6.68
CA TYR A 41 -9.33 4.87 -7.53
C TYR A 41 -9.01 5.10 -9.00
N GLU A 42 -9.36 6.28 -9.53
CA GLU A 42 -9.12 6.63 -10.93
C GLU A 42 -7.63 6.69 -11.26
N LEU A 43 -6.81 7.19 -10.33
CA LEU A 43 -5.36 7.18 -10.44
C LEU A 43 -4.79 5.77 -10.50
N LEU A 44 -5.20 4.89 -9.58
CA LEU A 44 -4.71 3.52 -9.61
C LEU A 44 -5.11 2.84 -10.91
N TYR A 45 -6.37 2.95 -11.34
CA TYR A 45 -6.83 2.31 -12.57
C TYR A 45 -6.02 2.75 -13.79
N SER A 46 -5.67 4.04 -13.85
CA SER A 46 -4.85 4.62 -14.93
C SER A 46 -3.41 4.10 -14.94
N MET A 47 -2.86 3.73 -13.77
CA MET A 47 -1.45 3.38 -13.61
C MET A 47 -1.18 1.88 -13.41
N LYS A 48 -2.18 1.10 -12.99
CA LYS A 48 -2.07 -0.31 -12.60
C LYS A 48 -1.36 -1.16 -13.65
N ASN A 49 -1.71 -0.98 -14.93
CA ASN A 49 -1.08 -1.71 -16.03
C ASN A 49 0.44 -1.46 -16.12
N ASN A 50 0.89 -0.26 -15.75
CA ASN A 50 2.30 0.11 -15.73
C ASN A 50 3.01 -0.31 -14.45
N LEU A 51 2.30 -0.41 -13.32
CA LEU A 51 2.83 -0.94 -12.06
C LEU A 51 3.22 -2.44 -12.14
N SER A 52 2.78 -3.14 -13.18
CA SER A 52 3.30 -4.48 -13.48
C SER A 52 4.81 -4.48 -13.80
N LYS A 53 5.32 -3.37 -14.37
CA LYS A 53 6.71 -3.17 -14.79
C LYS A 53 7.50 -2.28 -13.83
N ALA A 54 6.82 -1.43 -13.07
CA ALA A 54 7.39 -0.54 -12.08
C ALA A 54 6.86 -0.88 -10.68
N ASN A 55 7.74 -1.09 -9.70
CA ASN A 55 7.32 -1.46 -8.34
C ASN A 55 6.53 -0.35 -7.63
N TYR A 56 6.69 0.90 -8.07
CA TYR A 56 5.95 2.05 -7.57
C TYR A 56 5.87 3.16 -8.61
N CYS A 57 5.00 4.13 -8.36
CA CYS A 57 4.90 5.37 -9.11
C CYS A 57 4.58 6.52 -8.15
N VAL A 58 5.25 7.66 -8.34
CA VAL A 58 4.94 8.92 -7.65
C VAL A 58 4.33 9.87 -8.67
N VAL A 59 3.17 10.42 -8.34
CA VAL A 59 2.44 11.37 -9.18
C VAL A 59 2.17 12.64 -8.40
N GLN A 60 2.72 13.75 -8.87
CA GLN A 60 2.35 15.07 -8.36
C GLN A 60 1.23 15.64 -9.24
N MET A 61 0.09 15.98 -8.64
CA MET A 61 -1.02 16.67 -9.30
C MET A 61 -1.40 17.90 -8.49
N ASN A 62 -1.13 19.09 -9.01
CA ASN A 62 -1.34 20.35 -8.31
C ASN A 62 -0.64 20.34 -6.93
N ASP A 63 -1.40 20.59 -5.87
CA ASP A 63 -1.04 20.58 -4.46
C ASP A 63 -1.17 19.19 -3.82
N ARG A 64 -1.31 18.12 -4.59
CA ARG A 64 -1.43 16.75 -4.09
C ARG A 64 -0.33 15.86 -4.63
N LYS A 65 0.17 14.98 -3.77
CA LYS A 65 1.18 13.98 -4.12
C LYS A 65 0.62 12.60 -3.88
N TYR A 66 0.56 11.79 -4.92
CA TYR A 66 0.08 10.43 -4.83
C TYR A 66 1.25 9.47 -4.99
N VAL A 67 1.26 8.41 -4.17
CA VAL A 67 2.21 7.32 -4.30
C VAL A 67 1.41 6.03 -4.48
N ALA A 68 1.61 5.37 -5.61
CA ALA A 68 1.08 4.04 -5.88
C ALA A 68 2.21 3.01 -5.77
N LEU A 69 1.99 1.98 -4.96
CA LEU A 69 2.92 0.92 -4.61
C LEU A 69 2.32 -0.42 -5.00
N ARG A 70 3.11 -1.27 -5.66
CA ARG A 70 2.77 -2.68 -5.84
C ARG A 70 3.36 -3.47 -4.68
N LEU A 71 2.49 -3.97 -3.80
CA LEU A 71 2.91 -4.77 -2.63
C LEU A 71 3.09 -6.26 -2.98
N SER A 72 2.32 -6.76 -3.94
CA SER A 72 2.48 -8.10 -4.52
C SER A 72 1.88 -8.13 -5.92
N GLU A 73 1.88 -9.29 -6.59
CA GLU A 73 1.39 -9.43 -7.96
C GLU A 73 0.03 -8.75 -8.19
N ASN A 74 -0.86 -8.91 -7.21
CA ASN A 74 -2.26 -8.48 -7.25
C ASN A 74 -2.62 -7.44 -6.20
N LYS A 75 -1.68 -6.97 -5.36
CA LYS A 75 -1.96 -6.01 -4.29
C LYS A 75 -1.34 -4.66 -4.55
N TYR A 76 -2.16 -3.62 -4.47
CA TYR A 76 -1.78 -2.26 -4.77
C TYR A 76 -2.20 -1.33 -3.63
N LEU A 77 -1.23 -0.62 -3.07
CA LEU A 77 -1.46 0.43 -2.10
C LEU A 77 -1.31 1.77 -2.81
N ILE A 78 -2.33 2.63 -2.72
CA ILE A 78 -2.22 4.01 -3.16
C ILE A 78 -2.51 4.95 -2.00
N VAL A 79 -1.68 5.97 -1.86
CA VAL A 79 -1.78 6.96 -0.79
C VAL A 79 -1.73 8.37 -1.34
N ASN A 80 -2.45 9.28 -0.70
CA ASN A 80 -2.21 10.72 -0.80
C ASN A 80 -1.24 11.13 0.30
N LEU A 81 -0.09 11.63 -0.12
CA LEU A 81 1.05 12.02 0.68
C LEU A 81 1.09 13.55 0.80
N ASP A 82 1.49 14.05 1.96
CA ASP A 82 1.78 15.47 2.13
C ASP A 82 2.80 15.93 1.06
N PRO A 83 2.52 17.04 0.33
CA PRO A 83 3.38 17.49 -0.77
C PRO A 83 4.81 17.81 -0.36
N SER A 84 5.07 18.14 0.90
CA SER A 84 6.42 18.43 1.41
C SER A 84 7.29 17.17 1.57
N ILE A 85 6.68 15.98 1.59
CA ILE A 85 7.38 14.71 1.81
C ILE A 85 7.84 14.12 0.48
N SER A 86 9.10 13.65 0.38
CA SER A 86 9.56 12.92 -0.81
C SER A 86 8.80 11.59 -0.95
N GLY A 87 8.24 11.36 -2.14
CA GLY A 87 7.54 10.11 -2.45
C GLY A 87 8.49 8.92 -2.44
N GLU A 88 9.72 9.11 -2.92
CA GLU A 88 10.79 8.11 -2.95
C GLU A 88 11.22 7.72 -1.53
N GLU A 89 11.46 8.70 -0.65
CA GLU A 89 11.79 8.41 0.74
C GLU A 89 10.65 7.70 1.47
N PHE A 90 9.40 8.05 1.16
CA PHE A 90 8.22 7.36 1.69
C PHE A 90 8.19 5.90 1.22
N VAL A 91 8.38 5.64 -0.08
CA VAL A 91 8.46 4.29 -0.66
C VAL A 91 9.55 3.46 0.03
N ASP A 92 10.72 4.04 0.25
CA ASP A 92 11.83 3.36 0.93
C ASP A 92 11.48 3.01 2.38
N LYS A 93 10.85 3.93 3.12
CA LYS A 93 10.39 3.69 4.50
C LYS A 93 9.36 2.56 4.55
N VAL A 94 8.36 2.59 3.68
CA VAL A 94 7.29 1.57 3.61
C VAL A 94 7.87 0.21 3.22
N THR A 95 8.74 0.16 2.22
CA THR A 95 9.43 -1.08 1.81
C THR A 95 10.20 -1.70 2.98
N ARG A 96 11.03 -0.91 3.66
CA ARG A 96 11.81 -1.37 4.83
C ARG A 96 10.91 -1.84 5.97
N PHE A 97 9.78 -1.17 6.19
CA PHE A 97 8.81 -1.57 7.19
C PHE A 97 8.23 -2.96 6.89
N PHE A 98 7.75 -3.19 5.66
CA PHE A 98 7.23 -4.50 5.27
C PHE A 98 8.29 -5.60 5.27
N GLU A 99 9.53 -5.30 4.89
CA GLU A 99 10.64 -6.24 5.01
C GLU A 99 10.89 -6.66 6.46
N LYS A 100 10.93 -5.70 7.38
CA LYS A 100 11.08 -5.96 8.82
C LYS A 100 9.93 -6.82 9.35
N LEU A 101 8.68 -6.49 9.00
CA LEU A 101 7.52 -7.31 9.37
C LEU A 101 7.63 -8.74 8.84
N ARG A 102 8.07 -8.91 7.59
CA ARG A 102 8.29 -10.23 6.99
C ARG A 102 9.39 -11.01 7.72
N HIS A 103 10.48 -10.35 8.10
CA HIS A 103 11.54 -10.98 8.90
C HIS A 103 11.03 -11.40 10.27
N LEU A 104 10.28 -10.54 10.97
CA LEU A 104 9.68 -10.86 12.27
C LEU A 104 8.70 -12.04 12.18
N ALA A 105 7.81 -12.05 11.18
CA ALA A 105 6.85 -13.13 10.99
C ALA A 105 7.51 -14.49 10.70
N ARG A 106 8.71 -14.49 10.09
CA ARG A 106 9.50 -15.71 9.85
C ARG A 106 10.27 -16.15 11.09
N ALA A 107 10.79 -15.21 11.87
CA ALA A 107 11.54 -15.49 13.10
C ALA A 107 10.63 -15.97 14.23
N PHE A 108 9.38 -15.49 14.24
CA PHE A 108 8.35 -15.88 15.20
C PHE A 108 7.11 -16.37 14.44
N PRO A 109 7.14 -17.61 13.89
CA PRO A 109 5.94 -18.20 13.32
C PRO A 109 4.90 -18.28 14.43
N PHE A 110 3.83 -17.47 14.32
CA PHE A 110 2.83 -17.38 15.38
C PHE A 110 2.23 -18.76 15.66
N GLU A 111 2.66 -19.42 16.74
CA GLU A 111 2.21 -20.78 17.10
C GLU A 111 0.69 -20.86 17.32
N ASN A 112 0.01 -19.71 17.53
CA ASN A 112 -1.45 -19.57 17.65
C ASN A 112 -2.00 -18.32 16.91
N GLY A 113 -1.31 -17.83 15.89
CA GLY A 113 -1.81 -16.72 15.07
C GLY A 113 -2.99 -17.14 14.19
N PRO A 114 -3.81 -16.20 13.66
CA PRO A 114 -4.93 -16.54 12.79
C PRO A 114 -4.40 -17.45 11.69
N SER A 115 -4.94 -18.67 11.65
CA SER A 115 -4.57 -19.69 10.71
C SER A 115 -4.67 -19.10 9.31
N ARG A 116 -3.52 -19.01 8.60
CA ARG A 116 -3.33 -18.52 7.22
C ARG A 116 -2.74 -17.11 7.01
N ILE A 117 -1.71 -16.70 7.77
CA ILE A 117 -0.77 -15.72 7.20
C ILE A 117 0.24 -16.49 6.33
N ASP A 118 -0.12 -16.73 5.08
CA ASP A 118 0.76 -17.34 4.10
C ASP A 118 1.76 -16.31 3.55
N VAL A 119 2.90 -16.20 4.23
CA VAL A 119 4.04 -15.36 3.85
C VAL A 119 4.69 -15.76 2.51
N SER A 120 4.33 -16.91 1.93
CA SER A 120 4.82 -17.30 0.60
C SER A 120 4.13 -16.53 -0.54
N LYS A 121 2.91 -16.02 -0.30
CA LYS A 121 2.15 -15.17 -1.23
C LYS A 121 2.60 -13.70 -1.25
N TRP A 122 3.65 -13.38 -0.50
CA TRP A 122 4.23 -12.03 -0.38
C TRP A 122 5.53 -11.91 -1.18
N LYS A 123 5.78 -12.87 -2.09
CA LYS A 123 6.89 -12.85 -3.05
C LYS A 123 6.53 -12.07 -4.30
#